data_AF-A0A6A1WMR9-F1
#
_entry.id   AF-A0A6A1WMR9-F1
#
_cell.length_a   1.000
_cell.length_b   1.000
_cell.length_c   1.000
_cell.angle_alpha   90.00
_cell.angle_beta   90.00
_cell.angle_gamma   90.00
#
_symmetry.space_group_name_H-M   'P 1'
#
loop_
_entity.id
_entity.type
_entity.pdbx_description
1 polymer ?
#
loop_
_entity_poly.entity_id
_entity_poly.type
_entity_poly.pdbx_seq_one_letter_code
_entity_poly.pdbx_strand_id
1 'polypeptide(L)'
;MKREYEEFKVRINALVAEAQKTPEEGWTMQDGTPWPGNNTRDHLGMIQVFLGHSGGLDTDGNELPRLVYVSREKRPGFQHHKKAGAMNALIRVSAVLTNGAYLLNVDCDHCFNNSQALKEAMCFMMDPAFGKKTCYVQFPQRFDGIDLHDRYANCNIVFFDINLKGLDGI
;
A
#
# COMPACT_ATOMS: atom_id res chain seq x y z
N MET A 1 5.63 -23.67 5.93
CA MET A 1 4.63 -22.62 5.61
C MET A 1 3.57 -22.37 6.69
N LYS A 2 2.52 -23.19 6.91
CA LYS A 2 1.45 -22.84 7.89
C LYS A 2 1.99 -22.60 9.30
N ARG A 3 2.88 -23.46 9.80
CA ARG A 3 3.53 -23.28 11.11
C ARG A 3 4.32 -21.97 11.19
N GLU A 4 5.19 -21.70 10.21
CA GLU A 4 5.97 -20.45 10.13
C GLU A 4 5.08 -19.21 10.08
N TYR A 5 3.94 -19.29 9.37
CA TYR A 5 2.97 -18.22 9.32
C TYR A 5 2.32 -17.95 10.68
N GLU A 6 1.92 -18.99 11.42
CA GLU A 6 1.37 -18.82 12.77
C GLU A 6 2.43 -18.26 13.74
N GLU A 7 3.68 -18.70 13.64
CA GLU A 7 4.80 -18.13 14.41
C GLU A 7 5.03 -16.65 14.07
N PHE A 8 4.97 -16.29 12.78
CA PHE A 8 5.02 -14.90 12.34
C PHE A 8 3.85 -14.08 12.91
N LYS A 9 2.62 -14.59 12.85
CA LYS A 9 1.43 -13.94 13.40
C LYS A 9 1.57 -13.70 14.91
N VAL A 10 2.09 -14.67 15.66
CA VAL A 10 2.36 -14.50 17.10
C VAL A 10 3.35 -13.37 17.37
N ARG A 11 4.45 -13.30 16.60
CA ARG A 11 5.44 -12.20 16.74
C ARG A 11 4.83 -10.83 16.45
N ILE A 12 4.03 -10.70 15.39
CA ILE A 12 3.33 -9.45 15.07
C ILE A 12 2.36 -9.06 16.19
N ASN A 13 1.59 -10.01 16.71
CA ASN A 13 0.66 -9.75 17.82
C ASN A 13 1.38 -9.28 19.10
N ALA A 14 2.57 -9.82 19.38
CA ALA A 14 3.39 -9.35 20.51
C ALA A 14 3.79 -7.89 20.34
N LEU A 15 4.24 -7.49 19.14
CA LEU A 15 4.59 -6.09 18.83
C LEU A 15 3.37 -5.17 18.93
N VAL A 16 2.19 -5.62 18.48
CA VAL A 16 0.94 -4.85 18.60
C VAL A 16 0.57 -4.65 20.08
N ALA A 17 0.69 -5.69 20.90
CA ALA A 17 0.40 -5.60 22.33
C ALA A 17 1.38 -4.69 23.07
N GLU A 18 2.66 -4.73 22.71
CA GLU A 18 3.68 -3.83 23.24
C GLU A 18 3.40 -2.38 22.85
N ALA A 19 3.04 -2.12 21.58
CA ALA A 19 2.74 -0.80 21.05
C ALA A 19 1.56 -0.09 21.73
N GLN A 20 0.69 -0.83 22.44
CA GLN A 20 -0.41 -0.23 23.22
C GLN A 20 0.07 0.60 24.41
N LYS A 21 1.28 0.34 24.91
CA LYS A 21 1.86 1.05 26.06
C LYS A 21 2.96 1.98 25.58
N THR A 22 2.62 3.25 25.37
CA THR A 22 3.60 4.25 24.97
C THR A 22 4.56 4.54 26.13
N PRO A 23 5.89 4.41 25.94
CA PRO A 23 6.87 4.76 26.97
C PRO A 23 6.85 6.26 27.28
N GLU A 24 7.12 6.65 28.52
CA GLU A 24 7.14 8.06 28.94
C GLU A 24 8.22 8.87 28.22
N GLU A 25 9.40 8.26 28.01
CA GLU A 25 10.52 8.88 27.29
C GLU A 25 10.37 8.82 25.76
N GLY A 26 9.29 8.23 25.26
CA GLY A 26 9.04 7.98 23.84
C GLY A 26 9.60 6.65 23.35
N TRP A 27 9.36 6.36 22.08
CA TRP A 27 9.85 5.15 21.43
C TRP A 27 11.35 5.25 21.14
N THR A 28 12.02 4.11 21.26
CA THR A 28 13.45 3.94 20.97
C THR A 28 13.62 2.82 19.96
N MET A 29 14.52 3.02 19.01
CA MET A 29 14.88 2.05 17.99
C MET A 29 15.74 0.93 18.59
N GLN A 30 15.86 -0.20 17.89
CA GLN A 30 16.67 -1.33 18.34
C GLN A 30 18.17 -0.99 18.49
N ASP A 31 18.65 0.01 17.75
CA ASP A 31 20.04 0.51 17.83
C ASP A 31 20.25 1.51 19.00
N GLY A 32 19.23 1.74 19.82
CA GLY A 32 19.26 2.65 20.96
C GLY A 32 18.99 4.12 20.60
N THR A 33 18.77 4.46 19.33
CA THR A 33 18.45 5.83 18.94
C THR A 33 16.97 6.18 19.22
N PRO A 34 16.63 7.42 19.57
CA PRO A 34 15.24 7.82 19.76
C PRO A 34 14.48 7.76 18.43
N TRP A 35 13.23 7.30 18.47
CA TRP A 35 12.38 7.25 17.28
C TRP A 35 12.12 8.68 16.75
N PRO A 36 12.53 9.01 15.52
CA PRO A 36 12.35 10.35 14.94
C PRO A 36 10.88 10.78 14.82
N GLY A 37 9.93 9.84 14.85
CA GLY A 37 8.49 10.10 14.77
C GLY A 37 7.77 10.18 16.12
N ASN A 38 8.47 10.38 17.24
CA ASN A 38 7.84 10.46 18.58
C ASN A 38 6.79 11.57 18.71
N ASN A 39 6.97 12.71 18.02
CA ASN A 39 5.96 13.76 17.94
C ASN A 39 5.22 13.70 16.59
N THR A 40 3.97 13.24 16.62
CA THR A 40 3.14 13.07 15.41
C THR A 40 2.80 14.36 14.64
N ARG A 41 3.00 15.53 15.27
CA ARG A 41 2.75 16.86 14.68
C ARG A 41 4.03 17.57 14.23
N ASP A 42 5.19 17.12 14.71
CA ASP A 42 6.48 17.73 14.44
C ASP A 42 7.57 16.65 14.36
N HIS A 43 7.81 16.15 13.15
CA HIS A 43 8.81 15.13 12.91
C HIS A 43 9.39 15.24 11.50
N LEU A 44 10.63 14.81 11.35
CA LEU A 44 11.32 14.74 10.07
C LEU A 44 10.69 13.67 9.15
N GLY A 45 10.92 13.83 7.84
CA GLY A 45 10.62 12.79 6.87
C GLY A 45 11.56 11.60 7.03
N MET A 46 11.06 10.40 6.75
CA MET A 46 11.83 9.16 6.85
C MET A 46 11.63 8.33 5.58
N ILE A 47 12.72 7.78 5.05
CA ILE A 47 12.68 6.84 3.93
C ILE A 47 13.56 5.64 4.29
N GLN A 48 12.98 4.45 4.26
CA GLN A 48 13.69 3.19 4.55
C GLN A 48 13.47 2.20 3.40
N VAL A 49 14.54 1.52 2.98
CA VAL A 49 14.50 0.47 1.94
C VAL A 49 14.79 -0.88 2.60
N PHE A 50 13.88 -1.85 2.46
CA PHE A 50 13.99 -3.15 3.15
C PHE A 50 14.38 -4.31 2.23
N LEU A 51 13.76 -4.42 1.05
CA LEU A 51 13.98 -5.50 0.08
C LEU A 51 14.63 -4.95 -1.21
N GLY A 52 14.85 -5.80 -2.22
CA GLY A 52 15.52 -5.45 -3.47
C GLY A 52 16.99 -5.82 -3.46
N HIS A 53 17.75 -5.22 -4.37
CA HIS A 53 19.19 -5.49 -4.55
C HIS A 53 20.02 -5.44 -3.25
N SER A 54 19.66 -4.56 -2.31
CA SER A 54 20.36 -4.39 -1.03
C SER A 54 19.70 -5.12 0.16
N GLY A 55 18.58 -5.83 -0.07
CA GLY A 55 17.71 -6.37 0.98
C GLY A 55 17.74 -7.89 1.15
N GLY A 56 18.68 -8.56 0.49
CA GLY A 56 18.81 -10.02 0.50
C GLY A 56 18.05 -10.73 -0.63
N LEU A 57 18.37 -12.01 -0.82
CA LEU A 57 17.76 -12.90 -1.80
C LEU A 57 16.71 -13.79 -1.14
N ASP A 58 15.80 -14.34 -1.93
CA ASP A 58 14.92 -15.41 -1.47
C ASP A 58 15.70 -16.72 -1.21
N THR A 59 15.01 -17.77 -0.76
CA THR A 59 15.63 -19.07 -0.45
C THR A 59 16.27 -19.75 -1.66
N ASP A 60 15.86 -19.37 -2.87
CA ASP A 60 16.33 -19.92 -4.14
C ASP A 60 17.42 -19.04 -4.77
N GLY A 61 17.78 -17.93 -4.12
CA GLY A 61 18.81 -16.99 -4.58
C GLY A 61 18.29 -15.91 -5.54
N ASN A 62 16.98 -15.70 -5.66
CA ASN A 62 16.42 -14.65 -6.51
C ASN A 62 16.22 -13.34 -5.74
N GLU A 63 16.33 -12.22 -6.45
CA GLU A 63 16.02 -10.91 -5.88
C GLU A 63 14.51 -10.74 -5.65
N LEU A 64 14.14 -10.18 -4.49
CA LEU A 64 12.76 -9.79 -4.18
C LEU A 64 12.49 -8.34 -4.63
N PRO A 65 11.23 -7.97 -4.95
CA PRO A 65 10.88 -6.59 -5.25
C PRO A 65 11.22 -5.63 -4.11
N ARG A 66 11.74 -4.44 -4.44
CA ARG A 66 12.09 -3.42 -3.46
C ARG A 66 10.84 -2.93 -2.69
N LEU A 67 10.92 -2.96 -1.37
CA LEU A 67 9.92 -2.34 -0.47
C LEU A 67 10.50 -1.06 0.13
N VAL A 68 9.85 0.08 -0.15
CA VAL A 68 10.25 1.40 0.36
C VAL A 68 9.19 1.91 1.33
N TYR A 69 9.56 2.12 2.58
CA TYR A 69 8.75 2.81 3.57
C TYR A 69 9.02 4.31 3.49
N VAL A 70 7.95 5.12 3.46
CA VAL A 70 8.03 6.59 3.40
C VAL A 70 7.11 7.19 4.46
N SER A 71 7.68 7.99 5.35
CA SER A 71 6.96 8.89 6.23
C SER A 71 7.26 10.34 5.85
N ARG A 72 6.22 11.16 5.73
CA ARG A 72 6.38 12.57 5.34
C ARG A 72 6.79 13.41 6.54
N GLU A 73 7.61 14.42 6.31
CA GLU A 73 7.81 15.48 7.31
C GLU A 73 6.47 16.16 7.65
N LYS A 74 6.30 16.50 8.93
CA LYS A 74 5.20 17.33 9.42
C LYS A 74 5.75 18.38 10.36
N ARG A 75 5.17 19.58 10.29
CA ARG A 75 5.49 20.71 11.16
C ARG A 75 4.22 21.40 11.65
N PRO A 76 4.21 21.94 12.88
CA PRO A 76 3.10 22.76 13.37
C PRO A 76 2.83 23.94 12.42
N GLY A 77 1.55 24.25 12.17
CA GLY A 77 1.14 25.34 11.28
C GLY A 77 1.06 24.98 9.78
N PHE A 78 1.46 23.76 9.39
CA PHE A 78 1.39 23.32 7.98
C PHE A 78 0.24 22.34 7.74
N GLN A 79 -0.59 22.64 6.74
CA GLN A 79 -1.67 21.74 6.32
C GLN A 79 -1.11 20.56 5.50
N HIS A 80 -1.51 19.34 5.85
CA HIS A 80 -0.88 18.12 5.29
C HIS A 80 -1.78 17.28 4.36
N HIS A 81 -3.01 17.74 4.10
CA HIS A 81 -3.93 17.19 3.08
C HIS A 81 -4.21 15.68 3.14
N LYS A 82 -4.22 15.10 4.35
CA LYS A 82 -4.55 13.67 4.62
C LYS A 82 -3.98 12.73 3.54
N LYS A 83 -4.84 11.95 2.86
CA LYS A 83 -4.50 10.96 1.81
C LYS A 83 -3.95 11.61 0.55
N ALA A 84 -4.54 12.72 0.08
CA ALA A 84 -4.06 13.42 -1.11
C ALA A 84 -2.60 13.85 -0.98
N GLY A 85 -2.23 14.43 0.17
CA GLY A 85 -0.84 14.80 0.44
C GLY A 85 0.10 13.60 0.54
N ALA A 86 -0.37 12.45 1.03
CA ALA A 86 0.42 11.23 1.11
C ALA A 86 0.69 10.63 -0.28
N MET A 87 -0.36 10.47 -1.10
CA MET A 87 -0.22 9.94 -2.46
C MET A 87 0.66 10.84 -3.33
N ASN A 88 0.48 12.16 -3.27
CA ASN A 88 1.31 13.09 -4.05
C ASN A 88 2.78 13.05 -3.62
N ALA A 89 3.07 12.81 -2.34
CA ALA A 89 4.45 12.62 -1.89
C ALA A 89 5.04 11.29 -2.39
N LEU A 90 4.27 10.21 -2.36
CA LEU A 90 4.70 8.90 -2.87
C LEU A 90 5.03 8.98 -4.38
N ILE A 91 4.26 9.71 -5.17
CA ILE A 91 4.56 9.94 -6.59
C ILE A 91 5.92 10.63 -6.75
N ARG A 92 6.19 11.70 -5.99
CA ARG A 92 7.47 12.43 -6.06
C ARG A 92 8.66 11.57 -5.61
N VAL A 93 8.49 10.79 -4.53
CA VAL A 93 9.54 9.90 -4.05
C VAL A 93 9.80 8.78 -5.06
N SER A 94 8.76 8.17 -5.61
CA SER A 94 8.87 7.15 -6.66
C SER A 94 9.60 7.66 -7.89
N ALA A 95 9.28 8.87 -8.36
CA ALA A 95 9.94 9.52 -9.50
C ALA A 95 11.46 9.64 -9.34
N VAL A 96 11.94 9.83 -8.10
CA VAL A 96 13.38 9.92 -7.81
C VAL A 96 14.02 8.54 -7.64
N LEU A 97 13.34 7.61 -6.97
CA LEU A 97 13.94 6.33 -6.58
C LEU A 97 13.93 5.26 -7.68
N THR A 98 12.86 5.19 -8.46
CA THR A 98 12.66 4.13 -9.47
C THR A 98 12.06 4.63 -10.78
N ASN A 99 11.39 5.79 -10.76
CA ASN A 99 10.76 6.43 -11.92
C ASN A 99 9.83 5.49 -12.71
N GLY A 100 8.98 4.74 -12.00
CA GLY A 100 8.02 3.82 -12.62
C GLY A 100 7.05 4.54 -13.55
N ALA A 101 6.88 4.03 -14.78
CA ALA A 101 5.98 4.61 -15.78
C ALA A 101 4.49 4.46 -15.44
N TYR A 102 4.15 3.45 -14.64
CA TYR A 102 2.80 3.15 -14.19
C TYR A 102 2.75 3.12 -12.66
N LEU A 103 1.65 3.59 -12.11
CA LEU A 103 1.40 3.61 -10.67
C LEU A 103 0.12 2.85 -10.36
N LEU A 104 0.19 2.02 -9.33
CA LEU A 104 -0.92 1.27 -8.82
C LEU A 104 -1.21 1.73 -7.39
N ASN A 105 -2.45 2.14 -7.12
CA ASN A 105 -2.90 2.57 -5.81
C ASN A 105 -3.78 1.50 -5.17
N VAL A 106 -3.48 1.11 -3.93
CA VAL A 106 -4.19 0.08 -3.18
C VAL A 106 -4.36 0.54 -1.72
N ASP A 107 -5.55 0.36 -1.18
CA ASP A 107 -5.86 0.68 0.21
C ASP A 107 -5.55 -0.52 1.14
N CYS A 108 -5.32 -0.25 2.42
CA CYS A 108 -4.82 -1.26 3.38
C CYS A 108 -5.79 -2.40 3.71
N ASP A 109 -7.07 -2.22 3.38
CA ASP A 109 -8.15 -3.19 3.52
C ASP A 109 -8.39 -4.01 2.25
N HIS A 110 -7.61 -3.79 1.19
CA HIS A 110 -7.68 -4.52 -0.07
C HIS A 110 -6.39 -5.30 -0.33
N CYS A 111 -6.53 -6.50 -0.89
CA CYS A 111 -5.40 -7.33 -1.33
C CYS A 111 -5.64 -7.88 -2.74
N PHE A 112 -4.56 -8.31 -3.39
CA PHE A 112 -4.66 -8.98 -4.70
C PHE A 112 -5.14 -10.42 -4.50
N ASN A 113 -6.30 -10.73 -5.10
CA ASN A 113 -6.82 -12.09 -5.14
C ASN A 113 -6.28 -12.93 -6.31
N ASN A 114 -5.72 -12.27 -7.34
CA ASN A 114 -5.18 -12.89 -8.54
C ASN A 114 -3.83 -12.26 -8.91
N SER A 115 -2.79 -13.08 -9.04
CA SER A 115 -1.44 -12.64 -9.42
C SER A 115 -1.33 -12.19 -10.88
N GLN A 116 -2.34 -12.43 -11.72
CA GLN A 116 -2.37 -11.95 -13.11
C GLN A 116 -2.94 -10.54 -13.25
N ALA A 117 -3.56 -9.95 -12.22
CA ALA A 117 -4.24 -8.64 -12.33
C ALA A 117 -3.33 -7.54 -12.89
N LEU A 118 -2.05 -7.52 -12.51
CA LEU A 118 -1.08 -6.58 -13.07
C LEU A 118 -0.85 -6.80 -14.57
N LYS A 119 -0.69 -8.05 -15.00
CA LYS A 119 -0.51 -8.37 -16.42
C LYS A 119 -1.75 -8.03 -17.24
N GLU A 120 -2.93 -8.28 -16.69
CA GLU A 120 -4.21 -7.90 -17.31
C GLU A 120 -4.29 -6.38 -17.50
N ALA A 121 -3.91 -5.59 -16.50
CA ALA A 121 -3.83 -4.14 -16.62
C ALA A 121 -2.85 -3.71 -17.73
N MET A 122 -1.71 -4.40 -17.83
CA MET A 122 -0.72 -4.11 -18.87
C MET A 122 -1.23 -4.39 -20.28
N CYS A 123 -2.12 -5.37 -20.48
CA CYS A 123 -2.74 -5.62 -21.78
C CYS A 123 -3.45 -4.38 -22.32
N PHE A 124 -4.16 -3.62 -21.47
CA PHE A 124 -4.81 -2.37 -21.86
C PHE A 124 -3.81 -1.23 -22.03
N MET A 125 -2.90 -1.08 -21.06
CA MET A 125 -1.93 0.03 -21.04
C MET A 125 -0.89 -0.04 -22.17
N MET A 126 -0.59 -1.24 -22.67
CA MET A 126 0.39 -1.50 -23.74
C MET A 126 -0.26 -1.79 -25.10
N ASP A 127 -1.59 -1.68 -25.22
CA ASP A 127 -2.27 -1.85 -26.50
C ASP A 127 -1.76 -0.80 -27.51
N PRO A 128 -1.26 -1.20 -28.71
CA PRO A 128 -0.71 -0.26 -29.67
C PRO A 128 -1.72 0.77 -30.20
N ALA A 129 -3.01 0.42 -30.25
CA ALA A 129 -4.09 1.26 -30.75
C ALA A 129 -4.69 2.15 -29.64
N PHE A 130 -4.85 1.61 -28.43
CA PHE A 130 -5.59 2.27 -27.34
C PHE A 130 -4.73 2.69 -26.15
N GLY A 131 -3.59 2.06 -25.89
CA GLY A 131 -2.78 2.29 -24.68
C GLY A 131 -2.34 3.74 -24.50
N LYS A 132 -2.06 4.47 -25.59
CA LYS A 132 -1.75 5.92 -25.54
C LYS A 132 -2.92 6.80 -25.12
N LYS A 133 -4.15 6.29 -25.18
CA LYS A 133 -5.38 6.98 -24.77
C LYS A 133 -5.87 6.51 -23.39
N THR A 134 -5.26 5.46 -22.83
CA THR A 134 -5.61 4.92 -21.52
C THR A 134 -4.79 5.62 -20.42
N CYS A 135 -5.47 6.28 -19.49
CA CYS A 135 -4.82 6.94 -18.36
C CYS A 135 -4.79 6.06 -17.09
N TYR A 136 -5.80 5.21 -16.88
CA TYR A 136 -5.85 4.23 -15.80
C TYR A 136 -6.72 3.03 -16.20
N VAL A 137 -6.52 1.90 -15.53
CA VAL A 137 -7.37 0.71 -15.61
C VAL A 137 -8.02 0.52 -14.23
N GLN A 138 -9.34 0.61 -14.17
CA GLN A 138 -10.09 0.46 -12.92
C GLN A 138 -10.52 -1.00 -12.74
N PHE A 139 -10.13 -1.61 -11.63
CA PHE A 139 -10.63 -2.93 -11.24
C PHE A 139 -11.86 -2.79 -10.33
N PRO A 140 -12.88 -3.65 -10.47
CA PRO A 140 -14.00 -3.66 -9.54
C PRO A 140 -13.53 -4.15 -8.16
N GLN A 141 -13.88 -3.42 -7.10
CA GLN A 141 -13.60 -3.83 -5.73
C GLN A 141 -14.66 -4.84 -5.28
N ARG A 142 -14.23 -5.93 -4.65
CA ARG A 142 -15.10 -6.97 -4.10
C ARG A 142 -14.77 -7.16 -2.63
N PHE A 143 -15.80 -7.38 -1.83
CA PHE A 143 -15.73 -7.45 -0.38
C PHE A 143 -16.09 -8.86 0.09
N ASP A 144 -15.30 -9.39 1.01
CA ASP A 144 -15.53 -10.69 1.63
C ASP A 144 -16.31 -10.55 2.95
N GLY A 145 -16.78 -11.67 3.51
CA GLY A 145 -17.45 -11.70 4.82
C GLY A 145 -18.88 -11.15 4.82
N ILE A 146 -19.53 -11.12 3.65
CA ILE A 146 -20.91 -10.66 3.50
C ILE A 146 -21.88 -11.79 3.84
N ASP A 147 -22.87 -11.47 4.69
CA ASP A 147 -23.96 -12.37 5.04
C ASP A 147 -24.85 -12.67 3.81
N LEU A 148 -25.43 -13.87 3.76
CA LEU A 148 -26.34 -14.29 2.68
C LEU A 148 -27.46 -13.29 2.37
N HIS A 149 -27.97 -12.57 3.37
CA HIS A 149 -29.06 -11.62 3.20
C HIS A 149 -28.60 -10.26 2.71
N ASP A 150 -27.30 -9.94 2.83
CA ASP A 150 -26.68 -8.64 2.52
C ASP A 150 -27.62 -7.45 2.76
N ARG A 151 -28.19 -7.36 3.97
CA ARG A 151 -29.23 -6.37 4.29
C ARG A 151 -28.75 -4.93 4.08
N TYR A 152 -27.44 -4.70 4.18
CA TYR A 152 -26.81 -3.40 4.00
C TYR A 152 -26.36 -3.14 2.56
N ALA A 153 -26.55 -4.09 1.64
CA ALA A 153 -26.14 -4.00 0.24
C ALA A 153 -24.64 -3.67 0.06
N ASN A 154 -23.79 -4.21 0.94
CA ASN A 154 -22.35 -3.91 0.97
C ASN A 154 -21.61 -4.51 -0.23
N CYS A 155 -22.17 -5.49 -0.94
CA CYS A 155 -21.60 -5.97 -2.20
C CYS A 155 -21.52 -4.87 -3.27
N ASN A 156 -22.45 -3.91 -3.21
CA ASN A 156 -22.60 -2.82 -4.17
C ASN A 156 -22.53 -3.25 -5.66
N ILE A 157 -23.10 -4.43 -5.96
CA ILE A 157 -23.01 -5.06 -7.29
C ILE A 157 -23.63 -4.21 -8.40
N VAL A 158 -24.68 -3.44 -8.11
CA VAL A 158 -25.32 -2.56 -9.11
C VAL A 158 -24.34 -1.51 -9.62
N PHE A 159 -23.58 -0.89 -8.72
CA PHE A 159 -22.57 0.09 -9.11
C PHE A 159 -21.46 -0.55 -9.94
N PHE A 160 -20.87 -1.64 -9.45
CA PHE A 160 -19.70 -2.25 -10.08
C PHE A 160 -20.02 -3.01 -11.38
N ASP A 161 -21.18 -3.67 -11.47
CA ASP A 161 -21.51 -4.55 -12.60
C ASP A 161 -22.44 -3.94 -13.64
N ILE A 162 -23.19 -2.89 -13.30
CA ILE A 162 -24.10 -2.23 -14.23
C ILE A 162 -23.58 -0.83 -14.56
N ASN A 163 -23.44 0.04 -13.57
CA ASN A 163 -23.12 1.44 -13.83
C ASN A 163 -21.70 1.63 -14.40
N LEU A 164 -20.68 1.03 -13.78
CA LEU A 164 -19.30 1.16 -14.28
C LEU A 164 -19.14 0.60 -15.70
N LYS A 165 -19.74 -0.55 -15.99
CA LYS A 165 -19.67 -1.15 -17.34
C LYS A 165 -20.44 -0.33 -18.37
N GLY A 166 -21.57 0.27 -17.97
CA GLY A 166 -22.33 1.16 -18.84
C GLY A 166 -21.56 2.43 -19.21
N LEU A 167 -20.80 2.98 -18.25
CA LEU A 167 -19.98 4.19 -18.46
C LEU A 167 -18.70 3.92 -19.27
N ASP A 168 -18.19 2.68 -19.29
CA ASP A 168 -16.97 2.32 -20.03
C ASP A 168 -17.10 2.49 -21.56
N GLY A 169 -18.34 2.50 -22.08
CA GLY A 169 -18.62 2.64 -23.51
C GLY A 169 -18.77 4.08 -24.04
N ILE A 170 -18.62 5.10 -23.18
CA ILE A 170 -18.83 6.53 -23.52
C ILE A 170 -17.49 7.25 -23.48
#